data_AF-A0A4S4K5G5-F1
#
_entry.id   AF-A0A4S4K5G5-F1
#
_cell.length_a   1.000
_cell.length_b   1.000
_cell.length_c   1.000
_cell.angle_alpha   90.00
_cell.angle_beta   90.00
_cell.angle_gamma   90.00
#
_symmetry.space_group_name_H-M   'P 1'
#
loop_
_entity.id
_entity.type
_entity.pdbx_description
1 polymer ?
#
loop_
_entity_poly.entity_id
_entity_poly.type
_entity_poly.pdbx_seq_one_letter_code
_entity_poly.pdbx_strand_id
1 'polypeptide(L)'
;MPFFTVRQTKVSVIKNAPIEGLFAGNGSFNNIHLATLVVVVPWFVKRIIPLVNRGGFKTYVFLLLLLGLPIIMGYWTVMSMYGKRKNEKIQLSCRNLEEYIIIHDPELKAKYHGKEKVPKQVFHDAHFEGTIDFNGV
;
A
#
# COMPACT_ATOMS: atom_id res chain seq x y z
N MET A 1 26.12 4.07 1.95
CA MET A 1 25.93 5.49 1.57
C MET A 1 24.44 5.72 1.34
N PRO A 2 23.81 6.79 1.86
CA PRO A 2 22.38 7.01 1.61
C PRO A 2 22.16 7.38 0.14
N PHE A 3 21.33 6.60 -0.55
CA PHE A 3 21.03 6.76 -1.98
C PHE A 3 20.05 7.92 -2.22
N PHE A 4 20.52 9.15 -2.04
CA PHE A 4 19.75 10.34 -2.40
C PHE A 4 19.93 10.62 -3.89
N THR A 5 18.97 10.22 -4.73
CA THR A 5 18.94 10.63 -6.14
C THR A 5 18.50 12.10 -6.31
N VAL A 6 18.08 12.78 -5.24
CA VAL A 6 17.59 14.17 -5.26
C VAL A 6 18.57 15.08 -4.51
N ARG A 7 18.94 16.20 -5.14
CA ARG A 7 19.82 17.22 -4.55
C ARG A 7 19.18 17.81 -3.28
N GLN A 8 19.87 17.67 -2.16
CA GLN A 8 19.49 18.29 -0.90
C GLN A 8 19.95 19.76 -0.84
N THR A 9 19.14 20.59 -0.17
CA THR A 9 19.50 21.99 0.09
C THR A 9 20.40 22.06 1.32
N LYS A 10 21.46 22.89 1.25
CA LYS A 10 22.42 23.12 2.37
C LYS A 10 22.11 24.36 3.20
N VAL A 11 21.04 25.08 2.86
CA VAL A 11 20.61 26.31 3.54
C VAL A 11 19.94 25.94 4.85
N SER A 12 20.41 26.49 5.97
CA SER A 12 19.92 26.17 7.33
C SER A 12 18.43 26.49 7.55
N VAL A 13 17.89 27.46 6.79
CA VAL A 13 16.47 27.87 6.84
C VAL A 13 15.52 26.83 6.23
N ILE A 14 15.97 26.03 5.25
CA ILE A 14 15.11 25.08 4.54
C ILE A 14 15.42 23.67 5.03
N LYS A 15 14.56 23.13 5.90
CA LYS A 15 14.66 21.73 6.33
C LYS A 15 14.27 20.81 5.18
N ASN A 16 15.17 19.89 4.79
CA ASN A 16 14.87 18.86 3.81
C ASN A 16 13.82 17.89 4.38
N ALA A 17 12.87 17.44 3.55
CA ALA A 17 11.86 16.48 3.99
C ALA A 17 12.49 15.12 4.33
N PRO A 18 11.97 14.38 5.33
CA PRO A 18 12.42 13.03 5.62
C PRO A 18 12.19 12.12 4.41
N ILE A 19 13.12 11.19 4.18
CA ILE A 19 13.13 10.26 3.03
C ILE A 19 11.80 9.50 2.93
N GLU A 20 11.26 9.10 4.08
CA GLU A 20 10.03 8.32 4.18
C GLU A 20 8.79 9.09 3.69
N GLY A 21 8.73 10.40 3.98
CA GLY A 21 7.63 11.25 3.52
C GLY A 21 7.65 11.55 2.03
N LEU A 22 8.81 11.40 1.38
CA LEU A 22 8.95 11.55 -0.07
C LEU A 22 8.62 10.25 -0.82
N PHE A 23 8.58 9.12 -0.10
CA PHE A 23 8.24 7.81 -0.63
C PHE A 23 6.72 7.54 -0.60
N ALA A 24 5.98 8.07 0.38
CA ALA A 24 4.57 7.78 0.56
C ALA A 24 3.68 8.53 -0.45
N GLY A 25 3.00 7.79 -1.34
CA GLY A 25 1.99 8.38 -2.22
C GLY A 25 1.64 7.54 -3.44
N ASN A 26 0.34 7.34 -3.65
CA ASN A 26 -0.22 6.75 -4.84
C ASN A 26 -1.04 7.82 -5.58
N GLY A 27 -0.69 8.09 -6.82
CA GLY A 27 -1.32 9.14 -7.65
C GLY A 27 -2.45 8.62 -8.53
N SER A 28 -2.84 7.35 -8.39
CA SER A 28 -3.73 6.70 -9.34
C SER A 28 -5.19 7.10 -9.14
N PHE A 29 -5.58 7.52 -7.93
CA PHE A 29 -6.98 7.80 -7.59
C PHE A 29 -7.51 9.03 -8.34
N ASN A 30 -8.56 8.82 -9.15
CA ASN A 30 -9.28 9.88 -9.84
C ASN A 30 -10.75 9.92 -9.41
N ASN A 31 -11.21 11.10 -8.95
CA ASN A 31 -12.58 11.34 -8.50
C ASN A 31 -13.61 11.19 -9.62
N ILE A 32 -13.24 11.55 -10.86
CA ILE A 32 -14.14 11.45 -12.01
C ILE A 32 -14.45 9.99 -12.32
N HIS A 33 -13.44 9.12 -12.25
CA HIS A 33 -13.63 7.68 -12.47
C HIS A 33 -14.51 7.07 -11.38
N LEU A 34 -14.28 7.44 -10.13
CA LEU A 34 -15.10 6.99 -9.01
C LEU A 34 -16.56 7.45 -9.17
N ALA A 35 -16.80 8.74 -9.42
CA ALA A 35 -18.14 9.28 -9.63
C ALA A 35 -18.85 8.60 -10.81
N THR A 36 -18.13 8.38 -11.90
CA THR A 36 -18.66 7.67 -13.08
C THR A 36 -19.05 6.24 -12.73
N LEU A 37 -18.20 5.49 -12.02
CA LEU A 37 -18.52 4.13 -11.57
C LEU A 37 -19.75 4.08 -10.66
N VAL A 38 -19.84 5.00 -9.69
CA VAL A 38 -20.95 5.05 -8.72
C VAL A 38 -22.28 5.36 -9.40
N VAL A 39 -22.29 6.13 -10.49
CA VAL A 39 -23.53 6.47 -11.22
C VAL A 39 -23.87 5.41 -12.28
N VAL A 40 -22.87 4.96 -13.05
CA VAL A 40 -23.08 4.08 -14.20
C VAL A 40 -23.41 2.65 -13.78
N VAL A 41 -22.76 2.11 -12.74
CA VAL A 41 -22.96 0.72 -12.33
C VAL A 41 -24.39 0.47 -11.83
N PRO A 42 -24.97 1.27 -10.91
CA PRO A 42 -26.36 1.08 -10.49
C PRO A 42 -27.36 1.27 -11.64
N TRP A 43 -27.07 2.18 -12.57
CA TRP A 43 -27.89 2.38 -13.77
C TRP A 43 -27.85 1.15 -14.70
N PHE A 44 -26.67 0.57 -14.90
CA PHE A 44 -26.48 -0.63 -15.70
C PHE A 44 -27.12 -1.87 -15.06
N VAL A 45 -26.91 -2.06 -13.75
CA VAL A 45 -27.49 -3.17 -12.97
C VAL A 45 -29.01 -3.12 -13.00
N LYS A 46 -29.60 -1.92 -12.87
CA LYS A 46 -31.05 -1.73 -13.02
C LYS A 46 -31.57 -2.28 -14.36
N ARG A 47 -30.83 -2.05 -15.46
CA ARG A 47 -31.27 -2.42 -16.81
C ARG A 47 -31.15 -3.91 -17.11
N ILE A 48 -30.21 -4.58 -16.46
CA ILE A 48 -29.95 -6.02 -16.66
C ILE A 48 -30.87 -6.89 -15.80
N ILE A 49 -31.07 -6.53 -14.53
CA ILE A 49 -31.77 -7.42 -13.60
C ILE A 49 -33.29 -7.30 -13.81
N PRO A 50 -33.99 -8.38 -14.25
CA PRO A 50 -35.42 -8.33 -14.55
C PRO A 50 -36.29 -7.94 -13.35
N LEU A 51 -35.83 -8.19 -12.11
CA LEU A 51 -36.51 -7.83 -10.87
C LEU A 51 -36.61 -6.31 -10.65
N VAL A 52 -35.58 -5.54 -11.01
CA VAL A 52 -35.50 -4.08 -10.78
C VAL A 52 -35.65 -3.24 -12.04
N ASN A 53 -35.68 -3.87 -13.22
CA ASN A 53 -35.80 -3.22 -14.52
C ASN A 53 -37.09 -2.41 -14.69
N ARG A 54 -38.20 -2.87 -14.09
CA ARG A 54 -39.49 -2.16 -14.10
C ARG A 54 -39.58 -1.02 -13.08
N GLY A 55 -38.57 -0.87 -12.22
CA GLY A 55 -38.55 0.14 -11.17
C GLY A 55 -38.32 1.56 -11.70
N GLY A 56 -38.95 2.56 -11.07
CA GLY A 56 -38.81 3.97 -11.43
C GLY A 56 -37.51 4.62 -10.94
N PHE A 57 -37.58 5.91 -10.59
CA PHE A 57 -36.44 6.66 -10.03
C PHE A 57 -36.10 6.20 -8.60
N LYS A 58 -37.10 5.85 -7.80
CA LYS A 58 -36.91 5.41 -6.40
C LYS A 58 -36.06 4.13 -6.30
N THR A 59 -36.25 3.18 -7.21
CA THR A 59 -35.44 1.94 -7.23
C THR A 59 -34.00 2.21 -7.65
N TYR A 60 -33.77 3.20 -8.52
CA TYR A 60 -32.43 3.63 -8.89
C TYR A 60 -31.69 4.23 -7.68
N VAL A 61 -32.33 5.13 -6.92
CA VAL A 61 -31.73 5.70 -5.71
C VAL A 61 -31.43 4.62 -4.67
N PHE A 62 -32.33 3.65 -4.49
CA PHE A 62 -32.09 2.50 -3.61
C PHE A 62 -30.88 1.67 -4.06
N LEU A 63 -30.77 1.34 -5.34
CA LEU A 63 -29.62 0.62 -5.90
C LEU A 63 -28.32 1.42 -5.79
N LEU A 64 -28.38 2.74 -5.96
CA LEU A 64 -27.23 3.62 -5.82
C LEU A 64 -26.70 3.61 -4.39
N LEU A 65 -27.56 3.62 -3.37
CA LEU A 65 -27.12 3.51 -1.97
C LEU A 65 -26.58 2.11 -1.65
N LEU A 66 -27.26 1.07 -2.13
CA LEU A 66 -26.88 -0.33 -1.88
C LEU A 66 -25.55 -0.69 -2.54
N LEU A 67 -25.37 -0.33 -3.81
CA LEU A 67 -24.17 -0.64 -4.60
C LEU A 67 -23.09 0.44 -4.49
N GLY A 68 -23.44 1.67 -4.14
CA GLY A 68 -22.49 2.78 -4.05
C GLY A 68 -21.38 2.49 -3.04
N LEU A 69 -21.73 1.98 -1.85
CA LEU A 69 -20.76 1.63 -0.82
C LEU A 69 -19.75 0.55 -1.28
N PRO A 70 -20.19 -0.65 -1.77
CA PRO A 70 -19.26 -1.66 -2.24
C PRO A 70 -18.47 -1.22 -3.48
N ILE A 71 -19.02 -0.38 -4.37
CA ILE A 71 -18.28 0.18 -5.51
C ILE A 71 -17.14 1.09 -5.02
N ILE A 72 -17.40 1.98 -4.05
CA ILE A 72 -16.37 2.86 -3.50
C ILE A 72 -15.26 2.03 -2.86
N MET A 73 -15.62 1.03 -2.04
CA MET A 73 -14.64 0.12 -1.43
C MET A 73 -13.85 -0.65 -2.47
N GLY A 74 -14.53 -1.22 -3.48
CA GLY A 74 -13.89 -1.95 -4.58
C GLY A 74 -12.91 -1.08 -5.36
N TYR A 75 -13.30 0.14 -5.73
CA TYR A 75 -12.42 1.07 -6.42
C TYR A 75 -11.22 1.45 -5.55
N TRP A 76 -11.43 1.78 -4.27
CA TRP A 76 -10.32 2.09 -3.37
C TRP A 76 -9.34 0.93 -3.20
N THR A 77 -9.84 -0.29 -3.02
CA THR A 77 -8.97 -1.47 -2.86
C THR A 77 -8.12 -1.71 -4.10
N VAL A 78 -8.73 -1.71 -5.30
CA VAL A 78 -8.02 -1.88 -6.57
C VAL A 78 -6.98 -0.79 -6.77
N MET A 79 -7.36 0.48 -6.57
CA MET A 79 -6.45 1.59 -6.75
C MET A 79 -5.31 1.58 -5.74
N SER A 80 -5.54 1.07 -4.53
CA SER A 80 -4.52 0.93 -3.49
C SER A 80 -3.55 -0.21 -3.76
N MET A 81 -4.03 -1.34 -4.30
CA MET A 81 -3.18 -2.51 -4.62
C MET A 81 -2.33 -2.32 -5.87
N TYR A 82 -2.92 -1.78 -6.94
CA TYR A 82 -2.26 -1.69 -8.25
C TYR A 82 -1.70 -0.32 -8.58
N GLY A 83 -2.03 0.70 -7.79
CA GLY A 83 -1.62 2.05 -8.11
C GLY A 83 -0.11 2.22 -8.02
N LYS A 84 0.47 2.73 -9.10
CA LYS A 84 1.91 2.99 -9.18
C LYS A 84 2.32 4.06 -8.18
N ARG A 85 3.56 3.95 -7.71
CA ARG A 85 4.18 4.97 -6.86
C ARG A 85 4.24 6.29 -7.62
N LYS A 86 3.81 7.38 -6.99
CA LYS A 86 3.88 8.72 -7.59
C LYS A 86 5.33 9.22 -7.69
N ASN A 87 6.20 8.80 -6.77
CA ASN A 87 7.58 9.25 -6.71
C ASN A 87 8.55 8.06 -6.75
N GLU A 88 9.32 7.96 -7.83
CA GLU A 88 10.38 6.95 -8.01
C GLU A 88 11.78 7.55 -7.86
N LYS A 89 11.88 8.86 -7.59
CA LYS A 89 13.16 9.59 -7.46
C LYS A 89 13.95 9.19 -6.22
N ILE A 90 13.43 8.32 -5.38
CA ILE A 90 14.07 7.89 -4.14
C ILE A 90 13.99 6.38 -4.12
N GLN A 91 15.14 5.75 -4.27
CA GLN A 91 15.28 4.32 -4.10
C GLN A 91 15.41 4.06 -2.60
N LEU A 92 14.48 3.29 -2.03
CA LEU A 92 14.68 2.77 -0.69
C LEU A 92 15.93 1.90 -0.72
N SER A 93 16.76 2.03 0.31
CA SER A 93 17.80 1.05 0.55
C SER A 93 17.07 -0.24 0.97
N CYS A 94 16.74 -1.09 -0.01
CA CYS A 94 16.32 -2.47 0.22
C CYS A 94 17.54 -3.26 0.70
N ARG A 95 18.09 -2.83 1.83
CA ARG A 95 19.19 -3.47 2.54
C ARG A 95 18.76 -4.88 2.91
N ASN A 96 19.73 -5.77 2.90
CA ASN A 96 19.45 -7.15 3.23
C ASN A 96 19.12 -7.28 4.72
N LEU A 97 18.40 -8.34 5.09
CA LEU A 97 18.02 -8.67 6.46
C LEU A 97 19.23 -8.61 7.41
N GLU A 98 20.38 -9.10 6.93
CA GLU A 98 21.67 -9.15 7.63
C GLU A 98 22.23 -7.78 8.02
N GLU A 99 21.84 -6.70 7.34
CA GLU A 99 22.29 -5.35 7.71
C GLU A 99 21.54 -4.82 8.94
N TYR A 100 20.35 -5.34 9.20
CA TYR A 100 19.48 -4.91 10.30
C TYR A 100 19.52 -5.85 11.51
N ILE A 101 19.85 -7.11 11.29
CA ILE A 101 19.69 -8.18 12.25
C ILE A 101 20.91 -9.10 12.20
N ILE A 102 21.42 -9.46 13.36
CA ILE A 102 22.47 -10.45 13.54
C ILE A 102 21.80 -11.77 13.90
N ILE A 103 21.91 -12.77 13.03
CA ILE A 103 21.42 -14.13 13.28
C ILE A 103 22.61 -14.98 13.71
N HIS A 104 22.60 -15.44 14.95
CA HIS A 104 23.65 -16.30 15.52
C HIS A 104 23.47 -17.77 15.14
N ASP A 105 22.21 -18.19 14.96
CA ASP A 105 21.88 -19.56 14.60
C ASP A 105 22.13 -19.86 13.10
N PRO A 106 22.99 -20.84 12.74
CA PRO A 106 23.26 -21.20 11.36
C PRO A 106 22.04 -21.76 10.60
N GLU A 107 21.09 -22.39 11.29
CA GLU A 107 19.89 -22.94 10.62
C GLU A 107 18.91 -21.83 10.21
N LEU A 108 18.62 -20.88 11.11
CA LEU A 108 17.83 -19.70 10.80
C LEU A 108 18.48 -18.82 9.73
N LYS A 109 19.82 -18.70 9.75
CA LYS A 109 20.55 -17.91 8.75
C LYS A 109 20.52 -18.54 7.35
N ALA A 110 20.54 -19.88 7.25
CA ALA A 110 20.35 -20.56 5.98
C ALA A 110 18.93 -20.37 5.42
N LYS A 111 17.93 -20.32 6.31
CA LYS A 111 16.51 -20.23 5.96
C LYS A 111 16.03 -18.81 5.67
N TYR A 112 16.65 -17.79 6.26
CA TYR A 112 16.26 -16.40 6.11
C TYR A 112 17.49 -15.54 5.77
N HIS A 113 17.65 -15.24 4.49
CA HIS A 113 18.77 -14.43 4.00
C HIS A 113 18.32 -13.40 2.96
N GLY A 114 19.14 -12.37 2.74
CA GLY A 114 18.87 -11.35 1.71
C GLY A 114 17.57 -10.56 1.94
N LYS A 115 16.59 -10.70 1.04
CA LYS A 115 15.32 -9.93 1.04
C LYS A 115 14.11 -10.74 1.53
N GLU A 116 14.36 -11.91 2.10
CA GLU A 116 13.30 -12.76 2.63
C GLU A 116 12.67 -12.16 3.89
N LYS A 117 11.38 -12.39 4.04
CA LYS A 117 10.61 -11.89 5.19
C LYS A 117 10.57 -12.97 6.25
N VAL A 118 11.05 -12.65 7.45
CA VAL A 118 10.86 -13.51 8.62
C VAL A 118 9.44 -13.35 9.13
N PRO A 119 8.67 -14.43 9.34
CA PRO A 119 7.38 -14.37 10.00
C PRO A 119 7.52 -13.72 11.38
N LYS A 120 6.62 -12.79 11.74
CA LYS A 120 6.70 -12.03 12.99
C LYS A 120 6.77 -12.93 14.23
N GLN A 121 6.00 -14.02 14.24
CA GLN A 121 6.00 -14.98 15.35
C GLN A 121 7.38 -15.60 15.55
N VAL A 122 7.98 -16.13 14.48
CA VAL A 122 9.30 -16.76 14.51
C VAL A 122 10.38 -15.76 14.91
N PHE A 123 10.32 -14.54 14.38
CA PHE A 123 11.27 -13.49 14.72
C PHE A 123 11.18 -13.10 16.20
N HIS A 124 9.96 -12.97 16.73
CA HIS A 124 9.73 -12.65 18.12
C HIS A 124 10.30 -13.74 19.03
N ASP A 125 9.95 -15.00 18.78
CA ASP A 125 10.39 -16.12 19.61
C ASP A 125 11.93 -16.27 19.57
N ALA A 126 12.53 -16.16 18.38
CA ALA A 126 13.99 -16.21 18.21
C ALA A 126 14.73 -15.02 18.86
N HIS A 127 14.11 -13.84 18.90
CA HIS A 127 14.68 -12.69 19.61
C HIS A 127 14.68 -12.90 21.13
N PHE A 128 13.60 -13.45 21.69
CA PHE A 128 13.55 -13.78 23.12
C PHE A 128 14.50 -14.92 23.51
N GLU A 129 14.75 -15.84 22.60
CA GLU A 129 15.73 -16.92 22.78
C GLU A 129 17.19 -16.44 22.63
N GLY A 130 17.41 -15.20 22.17
CA GLY A 130 18.74 -14.63 21.97
C GLY A 130 19.47 -15.18 20.74
N THR A 131 18.77 -15.88 19.85
CA THR A 131 19.34 -16.39 18.59
C THR A 131 19.36 -15.33 17.49
N ILE A 132 18.59 -14.26 17.67
CA ILE A 132 18.47 -13.11 16.78
C ILE A 132 18.58 -11.81 17.56
N ASP A 133 19.56 -10.97 17.19
CA ASP A 133 19.77 -9.65 17.76
C ASP A 133 19.58 -8.54 16.73
N PHE A 134 19.08 -7.39 17.17
CA PHE A 134 19.04 -6.20 16.32
C PHE A 134 20.44 -5.59 16.22
N ASN A 135 20.86 -5.28 14.99
CA ASN A 135 22.05 -4.48 14.76
C ASN A 135 21.69 -3.02 15.11
N GLY A 136 22.01 -2.61 16.34
CA GLY A 136 21.73 -1.26 16.85
C GLY A 136 22.59 -0.22 16.13
N VAL A 137 22.08 0.33 15.03
CA VAL A 137 22.63 1.52 14.35
C VAL A 137 21.61 2.64 14.40
#